data_AF-A0A9D2KQH1-F1
#
_entry.id   AF-A0A9D2KQH1-F1
#
_cell.length_a   1.000
_cell.length_b   1.000
_cell.length_c   1.000
_cell.angle_alpha   90.00
_cell.angle_beta   90.00
_cell.angle_gamma   90.00
#
_symmetry.space_group_name_H-M   'P 1'
#
loop_
_entity.id
_entity.type
_entity.pdbx_description
1 polymer ?
#
loop_
_entity_poly.entity_id
_entity_poly.type
_entity_poly.pdbx_seq_one_letter_code
_entity_poly.pdbx_strand_id
1 'polypeptide(L)'
;MHTFAILLLLLLSLSLPADIVAGGHGHGGGHRQYRDVEEWLSELPPAQGERARAILDEERPAILELRERIHAKMEELDSLSYNANTPSDALPRLGWELQSLRDELRARYRHVRERLYEEAGVIFPHQRGRGCRSMIKPAFPQ
;
A
#
# COMPACT_ATOMS: atom_id res chain seq x y z
N MET A 1 16.52 28.63 11.79
CA MET A 1 16.07 27.27 11.42
C MET A 1 14.64 26.96 11.87
N HIS A 2 13.82 27.95 12.25
CA HIS A 2 12.43 27.74 12.70
C HIS A 2 11.38 27.89 11.57
N THR A 3 11.77 28.47 10.43
CA THR A 3 10.86 28.74 9.31
C THR A 3 10.55 27.49 8.46
N PHE A 4 11.48 26.53 8.40
CA PHE A 4 11.27 25.29 7.65
C PHE A 4 10.26 24.34 8.32
N ALA A 5 10.24 24.28 9.66
CA ALA A 5 9.28 23.46 10.40
C ALA A 5 7.84 23.99 10.27
N ILE A 6 7.68 25.31 10.27
CA ILE A 6 6.38 25.98 10.08
C ILE A 6 5.88 25.80 8.65
N LEU A 7 6.77 25.83 7.64
CA LEU A 7 6.42 25.59 6.25
C LEU A 7 5.98 24.14 6.01
N LEU A 8 6.62 23.17 6.68
CA LEU A 8 6.26 21.75 6.59
C LEU A 8 4.92 21.43 7.29
N LEU A 9 4.64 22.09 8.43
CA LEU A 9 3.36 22.01 9.14
C LEU A 9 2.21 22.66 8.34
N LEU A 10 2.47 23.79 7.68
CA LEU A 10 1.49 24.45 6.81
C LEU A 10 1.16 23.62 5.57
N LEU A 11 2.16 22.98 4.96
CA LEU A 11 1.94 22.06 3.83
C LEU A 11 1.18 20.79 4.24
N LEU A 12 1.35 20.30 5.47
CA LEU A 12 0.56 19.20 6.01
C LEU A 12 -0.91 19.61 6.27
N SER A 13 -1.12 20.84 6.73
CA SER A 13 -2.46 21.37 7.07
C SER A 13 -3.33 21.74 5.86
N LEU A 14 -2.74 22.01 4.69
CA LEU A 14 -3.49 22.32 3.46
C LEU A 14 -4.15 21.10 2.80
N SER A 15 -4.05 19.91 3.43
CA SER A 15 -4.53 18.64 2.87
C SER A 15 -5.80 18.09 3.51
N LEU A 16 -6.40 18.78 4.48
CA LEU A 16 -7.67 18.31 5.07
C LEU A 16 -8.86 18.88 4.29
N PRO A 17 -9.67 18.04 3.60
CA PRO A 17 -11.03 18.43 3.31
C PRO A 17 -11.79 18.55 4.63
N ALA A 18 -12.21 19.78 4.93
CA ALA A 18 -13.16 20.06 5.98
C ALA A 18 -14.53 19.56 5.53
N ASP A 19 -14.81 18.28 5.77
CA ASP A 19 -16.17 17.76 5.86
C ASP A 19 -16.15 16.46 6.69
N ILE A 20 -16.36 16.61 7.99
CA ILE A 20 -16.87 15.53 8.82
C ILE A 20 -18.35 15.39 8.51
N VAL A 21 -18.73 14.31 7.83
CA VAL A 21 -20.06 13.74 7.96
C VAL A 21 -19.93 12.23 8.16
N ALA A 22 -20.70 11.76 9.13
CA ALA A 22 -20.70 10.46 9.77
C ALA A 22 -20.45 9.25 8.84
N GLY A 23 -19.59 8.35 9.30
CA GLY A 23 -19.39 7.05 8.67
C GLY A 23 -18.21 6.29 9.25
N GLY A 24 -18.21 6.03 10.56
CA GLY A 24 -17.33 5.00 11.11
C GLY A 24 -17.73 3.66 10.48
N HIS A 25 -16.89 3.06 9.65
CA HIS A 25 -17.10 1.73 9.08
C HIS A 25 -15.79 1.11 8.54
N GLY A 26 -15.39 0.01 9.17
CA GLY A 26 -14.80 -1.14 8.46
C GLY A 26 -13.28 -1.28 8.44
N HIS A 27 -12.72 -1.79 9.54
CA HIS A 27 -11.57 -2.70 9.49
C HIS A 27 -11.92 -3.91 8.62
N GLY A 28 -11.41 -3.97 7.39
CA GLY A 28 -11.73 -5.05 6.45
C GLY A 28 -10.97 -4.97 5.13
N GLY A 29 -9.68 -4.61 5.19
CA GLY A 29 -8.85 -4.46 3.97
C GLY A 29 -8.42 -5.78 3.32
N GLY A 30 -8.34 -6.88 4.09
CA GLY A 30 -7.82 -8.16 3.60
C GLY A 30 -8.79 -8.91 2.67
N HIS A 31 -10.07 -8.99 3.03
CA HIS A 31 -11.05 -9.79 2.28
C HIS A 31 -11.30 -9.29 0.86
N ARG A 32 -11.27 -7.96 0.65
CA ARG A 32 -11.50 -7.38 -0.68
C ARG A 32 -10.32 -7.66 -1.62
N GLN A 33 -9.10 -7.48 -1.12
CA GLN A 33 -7.89 -7.68 -1.92
C GLN A 33 -7.72 -9.14 -2.38
N TYR A 34 -8.12 -10.11 -1.54
CA TYR A 34 -8.04 -11.53 -1.87
C TYR A 34 -9.16 -11.98 -2.82
N ARG A 35 -10.37 -11.43 -2.67
CA ARG A 35 -11.48 -11.70 -3.59
C ARG A 35 -11.14 -11.26 -5.02
N ASP A 36 -10.54 -10.08 -5.16
CA ASP A 36 -10.12 -9.54 -6.47
C ASP A 36 -9.04 -10.42 -7.14
N VAL A 37 -8.21 -11.10 -6.35
CA VAL A 37 -7.16 -12.00 -6.86
C VAL A 37 -7.73 -13.35 -7.30
N GLU A 38 -8.65 -13.92 -6.52
CA GLU A 38 -9.26 -15.21 -6.88
C GLU A 38 -10.16 -15.08 -8.12
N GLU A 39 -10.88 -13.96 -8.24
CA GLU A 39 -11.64 -13.62 -9.45
C GLU A 39 -10.71 -13.51 -10.66
N TRP A 40 -9.61 -12.75 -10.55
CA TRP A 40 -8.60 -12.67 -11.62
C TRP A 40 -8.00 -14.03 -11.99
N LEU A 41 -7.66 -14.87 -11.02
CA LEU A 41 -7.13 -16.22 -11.28
C LEU A 41 -8.14 -17.11 -12.03
N SER A 42 -9.44 -16.94 -11.76
CA SER A 42 -10.50 -17.71 -12.41
C SER A 42 -10.70 -17.36 -13.89
N GLU A 43 -10.25 -16.17 -14.32
CA GLU A 43 -10.31 -15.72 -15.72
C GLU A 43 -9.12 -16.21 -16.55
N LEU A 44 -8.07 -16.76 -15.93
CA LEU A 44 -6.87 -17.24 -16.61
C LEU A 44 -7.06 -18.65 -17.20
N PRO A 45 -6.37 -18.96 -18.31
CA PRO A 45 -6.24 -20.34 -18.78
C PRO A 45 -5.70 -21.26 -17.66
N PRO A 46 -6.19 -22.51 -17.52
CA PRO A 46 -5.90 -23.34 -16.34
C PRO A 46 -4.40 -23.50 -16.03
N ALA A 47 -3.58 -23.80 -17.04
CA ALA A 47 -2.13 -23.96 -16.87
C ALA A 47 -1.42 -22.66 -16.45
N GLN A 48 -1.93 -21.50 -16.87
CA GLN A 48 -1.40 -20.20 -16.44
C GLN A 48 -1.88 -19.85 -15.03
N GLY A 49 -3.14 -20.13 -14.72
CA GLY A 49 -3.73 -19.92 -13.39
C GLY A 49 -3.04 -20.74 -12.30
N GLU A 50 -2.70 -22.01 -12.57
CA GLU A 50 -1.97 -22.86 -11.64
C GLU A 50 -0.58 -22.30 -11.31
N ARG A 51 0.18 -21.87 -12.32
CA ARG A 51 1.50 -21.25 -12.13
C ARG A 51 1.40 -19.93 -11.39
N ALA A 52 0.44 -19.08 -11.77
CA ALA A 52 0.20 -17.80 -11.12
C ALA A 52 -0.17 -17.98 -9.64
N ARG A 53 -1.03 -18.96 -9.33
CA ARG A 53 -1.40 -19.29 -7.94
C ARG A 53 -0.19 -19.77 -7.14
N ALA A 54 0.65 -20.64 -7.70
CA ALA A 54 1.86 -21.12 -7.04
C ALA A 54 2.82 -19.97 -6.66
N ILE A 55 3.07 -19.04 -7.60
CA ILE A 55 3.91 -17.85 -7.35
C ILE A 55 3.30 -16.98 -6.24
N LEU A 56 1.99 -16.73 -6.31
CA LEU A 56 1.31 -15.91 -5.29
C LEU A 56 1.34 -16.55 -3.92
N ASP A 57 1.16 -17.87 -3.82
CA ASP A 57 1.17 -18.60 -2.55
C ASP A 57 2.57 -18.66 -1.93
N GLU A 58 3.62 -18.80 -2.74
CA GLU A 58 5.01 -18.74 -2.29
C GLU A 58 5.37 -17.36 -1.71
N GLU A 59 4.88 -16.30 -2.35
CA GLU A 59 5.21 -14.90 -2.01
C GLU A 59 4.35 -14.32 -0.89
N ARG A 60 3.20 -14.94 -0.62
CA ARG A 60 2.19 -14.48 0.33
C ARG A 60 2.74 -14.27 1.75
N PRO A 61 3.51 -15.19 2.35
CA PRO A 61 3.96 -15.01 3.74
C PRO A 61 4.85 -13.78 3.91
N ALA A 62 5.80 -13.57 3.00
CA ALA A 62 6.71 -12.42 3.06
C ALA A 62 5.98 -11.08 2.89
N ILE A 63 4.97 -11.03 2.01
CA ILE A 63 4.13 -9.84 1.82
C ILE A 63 3.29 -9.54 3.07
N LEU A 64 2.74 -10.57 3.71
CA LEU A 64 1.96 -10.42 4.94
C LEU A 64 2.83 -9.92 6.09
N GLU A 65 4.01 -10.51 6.28
CA GLU A 65 4.97 -10.08 7.30
C GLU A 65 5.35 -8.60 7.14
N LEU A 66 5.64 -8.15 5.92
CA LEU A 66 5.94 -6.74 5.65
C LEU A 66 4.76 -5.82 5.98
N ARG A 67 3.52 -6.25 5.70
CA ARG A 67 2.32 -5.49 6.03
C ARG A 67 2.09 -5.40 7.54
N GLU A 68 2.33 -6.48 8.28
CA GLU A 68 2.27 -6.50 9.73
C GLU A 68 3.31 -5.57 10.35
N ARG A 69 4.56 -5.60 9.85
CA ARG A 69 5.62 -4.69 10.29
C ARG A 69 5.27 -3.22 10.02
N ILE A 70 4.70 -2.91 8.86
CA ILE A 70 4.21 -1.56 8.54
C ILE A 70 3.08 -1.17 9.50
N HIS A 71 2.14 -2.07 9.78
CA HIS A 71 1.04 -1.83 10.71
C HIS A 71 1.54 -1.50 12.11
N ALA A 72 2.42 -2.34 12.67
CA ALA A 72 3.00 -2.13 13.99
C ALA A 72 3.72 -0.78 14.09
N LYS A 73 4.42 -0.38 13.02
CA LYS A 73 5.10 0.94 12.98
C LYS A 73 4.13 2.12 12.86
N MET A 74 2.99 1.94 12.19
CA MET A 74 1.93 2.96 12.19
C MET A 74 1.26 3.09 13.56
N GLU A 75 1.05 1.98 14.27
CA GLU A 75 0.54 2.00 15.66
C GLU A 75 1.53 2.68 16.62
N GLU A 76 2.83 2.41 16.46
CA GLU A 76 3.89 3.10 17.22
C GLU A 76 3.85 4.61 16.97
N LEU A 77 3.72 5.03 15.70
CA LEU A 77 3.60 6.43 15.32
C LEU A 77 2.36 7.10 15.92
N ASP A 78 1.21 6.43 15.86
CA ASP A 78 -0.04 6.93 16.44
C ASP A 78 0.12 7.12 17.95
N SER A 79 0.71 6.15 18.66
CA SER A 79 0.95 6.22 20.11
C SER A 79 1.85 7.39 20.54
N LEU A 80 2.87 7.73 19.74
CA LEU A 80 3.79 8.83 20.03
C LEU A 80 3.17 10.20 19.77
N SER A 81 2.28 10.30 18.76
CA SER A 81 1.61 11.57 18.44
C SER A 81 0.77 12.10 19.61
N TYR A 82 0.31 11.23 20.50
CA TYR A 82 -0.44 11.57 21.71
C TYR A 82 0.43 11.77 22.97
N ASN A 83 1.75 11.59 22.89
CA ASN A 83 2.66 11.69 24.05
C ASN A 83 3.50 12.98 24.00
N ALA A 84 3.26 13.89 24.96
CA ALA A 84 3.94 15.17 25.10
C ALA A 84 5.45 15.08 25.47
N ASN A 85 5.92 13.90 25.90
CA ASN A 85 7.33 13.65 26.25
C ASN A 85 8.10 12.90 25.16
N THR A 86 7.59 12.89 23.92
CA THR A 86 8.24 12.21 22.80
C THR A 86 9.58 12.88 22.46
N PRO A 87 10.70 12.13 22.43
CA PRO A 87 11.98 12.70 22.06
C PRO A 87 11.98 13.19 20.61
N SER A 88 12.67 14.30 20.35
CA SER A 88 12.56 15.05 19.09
C SER A 88 13.02 14.28 17.84
N ASP A 89 13.79 13.20 18.03
CA ASP A 89 14.31 12.33 16.98
C ASP A 89 13.43 11.09 16.71
N ALA A 90 12.47 10.77 17.58
CA ALA A 90 11.62 9.58 17.44
C ALA A 90 10.72 9.64 16.19
N LEU A 91 10.04 10.76 15.95
CA LEU A 91 9.16 10.91 14.78
C LEU A 91 9.92 10.87 13.45
N PRO A 92 11.06 11.61 13.27
CA PRO A 92 11.88 11.47 12.08
C PRO A 92 12.37 10.04 11.85
N ARG A 93 12.86 9.37 12.90
CA ARG A 93 13.35 8.00 12.79
C ARG A 93 12.26 7.04 12.33
N LEU A 94 11.07 7.10 12.94
CA LEU A 94 9.94 6.25 12.56
C LEU A 94 9.45 6.55 11.15
N GLY A 95 9.46 7.81 10.72
CA GLY A 95 9.18 8.19 9.34
C GLY A 95 10.10 7.49 8.34
N TRP A 96 11.41 7.44 8.62
CA TRP A 96 12.38 6.72 7.80
C TRP A 96 12.16 5.21 7.81
N GLU A 97 11.93 4.61 8.98
CA GLU A 97 11.65 3.17 9.10
C GLU A 97 10.40 2.77 8.30
N LEU A 98 9.31 3.54 8.41
CA LEU A 98 8.09 3.34 7.63
C LEU A 98 8.33 3.48 6.13
N GLN A 99 9.10 4.48 5.71
CA GLN A 99 9.39 4.67 4.29
C GLN A 99 10.21 3.49 3.73
N SER A 100 11.21 3.02 4.48
CA SER A 100 12.01 1.84 4.12
C SER A 100 11.14 0.59 3.95
N LEU A 101 10.25 0.31 4.90
CA LEU A 101 9.33 -0.84 4.83
C LEU A 101 8.37 -0.75 3.63
N ARG A 102 7.89 0.46 3.33
CA ARG A 102 7.02 0.68 2.15
C ARG A 102 7.77 0.45 0.84
N ASP A 103 9.04 0.85 0.76
CA ASP A 103 9.85 0.64 -0.43
C ASP A 103 10.24 -0.83 -0.61
N GLU A 104 10.48 -1.55 0.49
CA GLU A 104 10.65 -3.00 0.50
C GLU A 104 9.39 -3.72 0.00
N LEU A 105 8.21 -3.35 0.52
CA LEU A 105 6.92 -3.90 0.07
C LEU A 105 6.68 -3.63 -1.43
N ARG A 106 6.99 -2.41 -1.90
CA ARG A 106 6.90 -2.06 -3.33
C ARG A 106 7.86 -2.90 -4.18
N ALA A 107 9.10 -3.10 -3.72
CA ALA A 107 10.07 -3.94 -4.41
C ALA A 107 9.58 -5.38 -4.51
N ARG A 108 9.02 -5.93 -3.42
CA ARG A 108 8.45 -7.28 -3.44
C ARG A 108 7.30 -7.40 -4.43
N TYR A 109 6.38 -6.44 -4.48
CA TYR A 109 5.31 -6.45 -5.48
C TYR A 109 5.81 -6.37 -6.93
N ARG A 110 6.88 -5.61 -7.20
CA ARG A 110 7.50 -5.60 -8.53
C ARG A 110 8.06 -6.97 -8.89
N HIS A 111 8.78 -7.59 -7.95
CA HIS A 111 9.34 -8.92 -8.13
C HIS A 111 8.27 -9.97 -8.43
N VAL A 112 7.18 -10.00 -7.66
CA VAL A 112 6.06 -10.93 -7.92
C VAL A 112 5.47 -10.70 -9.31
N ARG A 113 5.29 -9.44 -9.71
CA ARG A 113 4.75 -9.12 -11.04
C ARG A 113 5.69 -9.55 -12.18
N GLU A 114 6.99 -9.39 -12.00
CA GLU A 114 8.01 -9.88 -12.94
C GLU A 114 7.92 -11.40 -13.07
N ARG A 115 7.90 -12.13 -11.94
CA ARG A 115 7.73 -13.59 -11.93
C ARG A 115 6.44 -14.05 -12.61
N LEU A 116 5.32 -13.40 -12.33
CA LEU A 116 4.04 -13.71 -12.98
C LEU A 116 4.10 -13.53 -14.51
N TYR A 117 4.82 -12.51 -14.97
CA TYR A 117 5.01 -12.29 -16.40
C TYR A 117 5.96 -13.33 -17.02
N GLU A 118 7.12 -13.55 -16.41
CA GLU A 118 8.18 -14.41 -16.96
C GLU A 118 7.85 -15.90 -16.86
N GLU A 119 7.27 -16.37 -15.75
CA GLU A 119 7.06 -17.79 -15.47
C GLU A 119 5.64 -18.26 -15.85
N ALA A 120 4.63 -17.41 -15.62
CA ALA A 120 3.23 -17.75 -15.88
C ALA A 120 2.69 -17.10 -17.16
N GLY A 121 3.39 -16.13 -17.76
CA GLY A 121 2.95 -15.44 -18.96
C GLY A 121 1.73 -14.55 -18.75
N VAL A 122 1.47 -14.13 -17.50
CA VAL A 122 0.28 -13.37 -17.13
C VAL A 122 0.62 -11.99 -16.60
N ILE A 123 -0.24 -11.03 -16.91
CA ILE A 123 -0.12 -9.66 -16.39
C ILE A 123 -1.03 -9.53 -15.18
N PHE A 124 -0.43 -9.33 -14.01
CA PHE A 124 -1.19 -9.07 -12.79
C PHE A 124 -1.91 -7.72 -12.91
N PRO A 125 -3.22 -7.64 -12.64
CA PRO A 125 -3.98 -6.41 -12.76
C PRO A 125 -3.37 -5.35 -11.85
N HIS A 126 -3.13 -4.17 -12.40
CA HIS A 126 -2.72 -3.04 -11.59
C HIS A 126 -3.85 -2.75 -10.61
N GLN A 127 -3.64 -3.01 -9.31
CA GLN A 127 -4.58 -2.53 -8.32
C GLN A 127 -4.56 -1.02 -8.38
N ARG A 128 -5.62 -0.43 -8.96
CA ARG A 128 -5.91 0.99 -8.83
C ARG A 128 -6.13 1.23 -7.34
N GLY A 129 -5.05 1.56 -6.63
CA GLY A 129 -5.16 2.04 -5.27
C GLY A 129 -6.13 3.21 -5.24
N ARG A 130 -6.84 3.40 -4.13
CA ARG A 130 -7.64 4.61 -3.87
C ARG A 130 -6.75 5.87 -3.71
N GLY A 131 -5.61 5.94 -4.40
CA GLY A 131 -4.89 7.18 -4.64
C GLY A 131 -5.62 7.92 -5.74
N CYS A 132 -5.88 9.21 -5.51
CA CYS A 132 -6.49 10.19 -6.42
C CYS A 132 -6.83 9.66 -7.82
N ARG A 133 -8.13 9.62 -8.16
CA ARG A 133 -8.57 9.52 -9.55
C ARG A 133 -8.06 10.74 -10.33
N SER A 134 -6.83 10.71 -10.81
CA SER A 134 -6.48 11.51 -11.97
C SER A 134 -7.19 10.87 -13.16
N MET A 135 -8.14 11.60 -13.73
CA MET A 135 -8.75 11.32 -15.01
C MET A 135 -7.68 11.00 -16.06
N ILE A 136 -7.40 9.72 -16.27
CA ILE A 136 -6.81 9.25 -17.53
C ILE A 136 -7.98 8.64 -18.29
N LYS A 137 -8.57 9.46 -19.15
CA LYS A 137 -9.48 9.00 -20.19
C LYS A 137 -8.62 8.14 -21.13
N PRO A 138 -8.93 6.85 -21.35
CA PRO A 138 -8.25 6.12 -22.42
C PRO A 138 -8.69 6.75 -23.75
N ALA A 139 -7.78 7.47 -24.40
CA ALA A 139 -7.90 7.77 -25.81
C ALA A 139 -7.56 6.46 -26.54
N PHE A 140 -8.60 5.77 -27.03
CA PHE A 140 -8.41 4.80 -28.11
C PHE A 140 -8.42 5.56 -29.43
N PRO A 141 -7.45 5.32 -30.34
CA PRO A 141 -7.55 5.77 -31.71
C PRO A 141 -8.56 4.88 -32.47
N GLN A 142 -9.43 5.52 -33.25
CA GLN A 142 -10.10 4.93 -34.42
C GLN A 142 -9.58 5.70 -35.63
#